data_AF-A0A0N7GZ74-F1
#
_entry.id   AF-A0A0N7GZ74-F1
#
_cell.length_a   1.000
_cell.length_b   1.000
_cell.length_c   1.000
_cell.angle_alpha   90.00
_cell.angle_beta   90.00
_cell.angle_gamma   90.00
#
_symmetry.space_group_name_H-M   'P 1'
#
loop_
_entity.id
_entity.type
_entity.pdbx_description
1 polymer ?
#
loop_
_entity_poly.entity_id
_entity_poly.type
_entity_poly.pdbx_seq_one_letter_code
_entity_poly.pdbx_strand_id
1 'polypeptide(L)'
;MREDEKQQLENQLNINTFMDVMFHKIAPQNLAHNGKRFDNQTVQLVFEAYLEGLKPNPAQVLGQQLYAEIKATSKYASQISWMQLRNGYPFPVRFEDDPSGYVVKGGLGGCYRVEDVDLLFKWDGEFHRIH
;
A
#
# COMPACT_ATOMS: atom_id res chain seq x y z
N MET A 1 29.57 1.23 10.12
CA MET A 1 28.31 0.66 10.63
C MET A 1 27.89 -0.41 9.64
N ARG A 2 27.65 -1.64 10.10
CA ARG A 2 27.20 -2.73 9.23
C ARG A 2 25.72 -2.51 8.86
N GLU A 3 25.31 -2.91 7.67
CA GLU A 3 23.92 -2.73 7.20
C GLU A 3 22.91 -3.36 8.17
N ASP A 4 23.27 -4.51 8.76
CA ASP A 4 22.44 -5.19 9.77
C ASP A 4 22.24 -4.36 11.04
N GLU A 5 23.27 -3.62 11.48
CA GLU A 5 23.20 -2.75 12.66
C GLU A 5 22.28 -1.56 12.38
N LYS A 6 22.34 -1.02 11.17
CA LYS A 6 21.47 0.07 10.72
C LYS A 6 20.01 -0.38 10.66
N GLN A 7 19.74 -1.56 10.09
CA GLN A 7 18.39 -2.12 10.01
C GLN A 7 17.79 -2.39 11.39
N GLN A 8 18.59 -2.88 12.34
CA GLN A 8 18.17 -3.08 13.73
C GLN A 8 17.83 -1.77 14.43
N LEU A 9 18.66 -0.73 14.25
CA LEU A 9 18.42 0.60 14.81
C LEU A 9 17.16 1.25 14.22
N GLU A 10 16.96 1.15 12.90
CA GLU A 10 15.74 1.63 12.24
C GLU A 10 14.49 0.92 12.80
N ASN A 11 14.54 -0.40 12.95
CA ASN A 11 13.42 -1.15 13.51
C ASN A 11 13.12 -0.74 14.96
N GLN A 12 14.15 -0.59 15.79
CA GLN A 12 14.01 -0.16 17.18
C GLN A 12 13.39 1.24 17.27
N LEU A 13 13.84 2.17 16.42
CA LEU A 13 13.30 3.53 16.36
C LEU A 13 11.83 3.53 15.95
N ASN A 14 11.45 2.73 14.97
CA ASN A 14 10.06 2.61 14.52
C ASN A 14 9.14 2.07 15.62
N ILE A 15 9.57 1.05 16.36
CA ILE A 15 8.81 0.50 17.50
C ILE A 15 8.61 1.57 18.56
N ASN A 16 9.68 2.25 18.97
CA ASN A 16 9.60 3.28 20.01
C ASN A 16 8.66 4.43 19.59
N THR A 17 8.81 4.90 18.35
CA THR A 17 7.98 5.99 17.81
C THR A 17 6.51 5.58 17.75
N PHE A 18 6.22 4.37 17.27
CA PHE A 18 4.86 3.84 17.25
C PHE A 18 4.26 3.73 18.65
N MET A 19 5.03 3.20 19.61
CA MET A 19 4.59 3.10 21.00
C MET A 19 4.25 4.47 21.60
N ASP A 20 5.08 5.49 21.37
CA ASP A 20 4.83 6.85 21.85
C ASP A 20 3.53 7.43 21.27
N VAL A 21 3.30 7.23 19.97
CA VAL A 21 2.06 7.68 19.29
C VAL A 21 0.82 6.96 19.82
N MET A 22 0.93 5.67 20.09
CA MET A 22 -0.21 4.83 20.48
C MET A 22 -0.43 4.79 21.99
N PHE A 23 0.50 5.26 22.81
CA PHE A 23 0.43 5.24 24.27
C PHE A 23 -0.85 5.88 24.82
N HIS A 24 -1.34 6.95 24.18
CA HIS A 24 -2.58 7.63 24.56
C HIS A 24 -3.84 7.08 23.86
N LYS A 25 -3.68 6.14 22.93
CA LYS A 25 -4.76 5.60 22.09
C LYS A 25 -5.10 4.15 22.42
N ILE A 26 -4.16 3.42 22.99
CA ILE A 26 -4.26 1.99 23.30
C ILE A 26 -3.89 1.79 24.76
N ALA A 27 -4.70 0.99 25.46
CA ALA A 27 -4.43 0.66 26.85
C ALA A 27 -3.04 -0.02 26.99
N PRO A 28 -2.18 0.37 27.95
CA PRO A 28 -0.79 -0.08 28.03
C PRO A 28 -0.61 -1.60 28.00
N GLN A 29 -1.54 -2.36 28.60
CA GLN A 29 -1.51 -3.83 28.60
C GLN A 29 -1.61 -4.45 27.19
N ASN A 30 -2.14 -3.72 26.20
CA ASN A 30 -2.23 -4.16 24.82
C ASN A 30 -1.00 -3.78 23.98
N LEU A 31 -0.09 -2.96 24.50
CA LEU A 31 1.14 -2.52 23.82
C LEU A 31 2.36 -3.40 24.14
N ALA A 32 2.16 -4.55 24.79
CA ALA A 32 3.25 -5.49 25.08
C ALA A 32 3.93 -5.97 23.78
N HIS A 33 5.26 -5.95 23.76
CA HIS A 33 6.09 -6.33 22.62
C HIS A 33 7.19 -7.31 23.06
N ASN A 34 7.26 -8.47 22.42
CA ASN A 34 8.15 -9.57 22.81
C ASN A 34 9.56 -9.53 22.16
N GLY A 35 9.91 -8.39 21.56
CA GLY A 35 11.17 -8.19 20.83
C GLY A 35 11.10 -8.58 19.35
N LYS A 36 10.05 -9.30 18.92
CA LYS A 36 9.79 -9.58 17.49
C LYS A 36 8.50 -8.96 16.98
N ARG A 37 7.45 -8.94 17.79
CA ARG A 37 6.12 -8.43 17.45
C ARG A 37 5.37 -7.96 18.69
N PHE A 38 4.31 -7.17 18.48
CA PHE A 38 3.33 -6.90 19.52
C PHE A 38 2.51 -8.16 19.83
N ASP A 39 2.25 -8.40 21.11
CA ASP A 39 1.53 -9.59 21.56
C ASP A 39 0.04 -9.51 21.20
N ASN A 40 -0.53 -8.30 21.20
CA ASN A 40 -1.89 -8.06 20.73
C ASN A 40 -1.90 -7.99 19.19
N GLN A 41 -2.67 -8.87 18.56
CA GLN A 41 -2.74 -9.00 17.09
C GLN A 41 -3.27 -7.73 16.40
N THR A 42 -4.23 -7.03 17.00
CA THR A 42 -4.74 -5.77 16.43
C THR A 42 -3.67 -4.69 16.48
N VAL A 43 -2.91 -4.61 17.57
CA VAL A 43 -1.80 -3.66 17.69
C VAL A 43 -0.69 -3.98 16.69
N GLN A 44 -0.37 -5.26 16.50
CA GLN A 44 0.59 -5.70 15.49
C GLN A 44 0.16 -5.27 14.08
N LEU A 45 -1.11 -5.46 13.73
CA LEU A 45 -1.63 -5.06 12.41
C LEU A 45 -1.58 -3.53 12.20
N VAL A 46 -1.86 -2.75 13.26
CA VAL A 46 -1.74 -1.28 13.20
C VAL A 46 -0.27 -0.84 13.10
N PHE A 47 0.66 -1.57 13.73
CA PHE A 47 2.09 -1.30 13.60
C PHE A 47 2.61 -1.60 12.20
N GLU A 48 2.20 -2.71 11.60
CA GLU A 48 2.52 -3.04 10.21
C GLU A 48 2.01 -1.93 9.27
N ALA A 49 0.80 -1.43 9.50
CA ALA A 49 0.23 -0.33 8.71
C ALA A 49 1.03 0.98 8.87
N TYR A 50 1.51 1.27 10.08
CA TYR A 50 2.42 2.38 10.34
C TYR A 50 3.74 2.23 9.58
N LEU A 51 4.35 1.03 9.59
CA LEU A 51 5.60 0.76 8.86
C LEU A 51 5.45 0.93 7.35
N GLU A 52 4.35 0.42 6.76
CA GLU A 52 4.03 0.64 5.35
C GLU A 52 3.86 2.13 5.02
N GLY A 53 3.31 2.92 5.96
CA GLY A 53 3.19 4.37 5.80
C GLY A 53 4.51 5.14 5.83
N LEU A 54 5.54 4.63 6.53
CA LEU A 54 6.86 5.29 6.65
C LEU A 54 7.73 5.12 5.40
N LYS A 55 7.63 3.98 4.73
CA LYS A 55 8.28 3.71 3.45
C LYS A 55 7.16 3.32 2.48
N PRO A 56 6.35 4.30 2.01
CA PRO A 56 5.23 4.00 1.16
C PRO A 56 5.73 3.25 -0.06
N ASN A 57 5.49 1.94 -0.09
CA ASN A 57 5.52 1.19 -1.32
C ASN A 57 4.23 1.58 -2.03
N PRO A 58 4.27 2.37 -3.10
CA PRO A 58 3.05 2.81 -3.79
C PRO A 58 2.21 1.62 -4.31
N ALA A 59 2.76 0.38 -4.30
CA ALA A 59 2.06 -0.83 -4.66
C ALA A 59 1.50 -1.66 -3.48
N GLN A 60 1.80 -1.34 -2.22
CA GLN A 60 1.42 -2.14 -1.05
C GLN A 60 1.01 -1.28 0.16
N VAL A 61 0.04 -0.38 -0.02
CA VAL A 61 -0.61 0.24 1.14
C VAL A 61 -1.39 -0.85 1.88
N LEU A 62 -1.14 -1.05 3.18
CA LEU A 62 -1.99 -1.90 4.01
C LEU A 62 -3.43 -1.40 3.96
N GLY A 63 -4.36 -2.27 3.53
CA GLY A 63 -5.74 -1.89 3.22
C GLY A 63 -5.98 -1.44 1.77
N GLN A 64 -5.03 -1.67 0.85
CA GLN A 64 -5.25 -1.45 -0.58
C GLN A 64 -6.43 -2.28 -1.09
N GLN A 65 -7.57 -1.61 -1.30
CA GLN A 65 -8.78 -2.24 -1.82
C GLN A 65 -9.04 -1.89 -3.28
N LEU A 66 -8.49 -0.79 -3.77
CA LEU A 66 -8.76 -0.25 -5.10
C LEU A 66 -7.66 -0.62 -6.10
N TYR A 67 -8.07 -1.14 -7.23
CA TYR A 67 -7.19 -1.57 -8.32
C TYR A 67 -7.71 -1.00 -9.64
N ALA A 68 -6.88 -1.04 -10.67
CA ALA A 68 -7.27 -0.65 -12.01
C ALA A 68 -6.75 -1.62 -13.07
N GLU A 69 -7.52 -1.69 -14.14
CA GLU A 69 -7.17 -2.31 -15.41
C GLU A 69 -7.19 -1.23 -16.50
N ILE A 70 -6.19 -1.22 -17.37
CA ILE A 70 -6.20 -0.32 -18.54
C ILE A 70 -7.25 -0.84 -19.52
N LYS A 71 -8.15 0.03 -19.98
CA LYS A 71 -9.12 -0.35 -21.01
C LYS A 71 -8.38 -0.67 -22.31
N ALA A 72 -8.83 -1.72 -23.00
CA ALA A 72 -8.27 -2.10 -24.30
C ALA A 72 -8.41 -0.99 -25.37
N THR A 73 -9.34 -0.06 -25.17
CA THR A 73 -9.56 1.11 -26.03
C THR A 73 -8.72 2.33 -25.66
N SER A 74 -8.01 2.30 -24.54
CA SER A 74 -7.15 3.40 -24.12
C SER A 74 -5.89 3.48 -24.98
N LYS A 75 -5.36 4.69 -25.15
CA LYS A 75 -4.04 4.93 -25.77
C LYS A 75 -2.88 4.20 -25.06
N TYR A 76 -3.10 3.73 -23.83
CA TYR A 76 -2.13 2.99 -23.03
C TYR A 76 -2.25 1.47 -23.14
N ALA A 77 -3.14 0.93 -23.99
CA ALA A 77 -3.41 -0.51 -24.08
C ALA A 77 -2.16 -1.38 -24.34
N SER A 78 -1.12 -0.84 -25.00
CA SER A 78 0.15 -1.53 -25.21
C SER A 78 0.90 -1.88 -23.91
N GLN A 79 0.60 -1.20 -22.80
CA GLN A 79 1.20 -1.45 -21.49
C GLN A 79 0.65 -2.70 -20.80
N ILE A 80 -0.55 -3.17 -21.21
CA ILE A 80 -1.23 -4.31 -20.58
C ILE A 80 -0.33 -5.56 -20.61
N SER A 81 0.19 -5.92 -21.78
CA SER A 81 1.02 -7.11 -21.93
C SER A 81 2.30 -7.04 -21.10
N TRP A 82 2.89 -5.85 -20.96
CA TRP A 82 4.08 -5.63 -20.13
C TRP A 82 3.81 -5.84 -18.64
N MET A 83 2.64 -5.40 -18.17
CA MET A 83 2.25 -5.54 -16.78
C MET A 83 1.85 -6.97 -16.43
N GLN A 84 1.15 -7.66 -17.33
CA GLN A 84 0.79 -9.06 -17.18
C GLN A 84 2.03 -9.97 -17.08
N LEU A 85 3.07 -9.72 -17.90
CA LEU A 85 4.34 -10.46 -17.84
C LEU A 85 5.00 -10.38 -16.45
N ARG A 86 4.79 -9.28 -15.73
CA ARG A 86 5.36 -9.04 -14.39
C ARG A 86 4.39 -9.38 -13.25
N ASN A 87 3.26 -10.02 -13.56
CA ASN A 87 2.20 -10.33 -12.59
C ASN A 87 1.71 -9.11 -11.81
N GLY A 88 1.75 -7.92 -12.44
CA GLY A 88 1.38 -6.64 -11.84
C GLY A 88 0.02 -6.12 -12.29
N TYR A 89 -0.88 -7.00 -12.78
CA TYR A 89 -2.14 -6.64 -13.39
C TYR A 89 -3.28 -7.53 -12.85
N PRO A 90 -4.44 -6.97 -12.39
CA PRO A 90 -4.73 -5.56 -12.15
C PRO A 90 -3.73 -4.90 -11.18
N PHE A 91 -3.51 -3.60 -11.31
CA PHE A 91 -2.54 -2.88 -10.48
C PHE A 91 -3.21 -2.05 -9.38
N PRO A 92 -2.57 -1.92 -8.21
CA PRO A 92 -3.06 -1.06 -7.15
C PRO A 92 -3.05 0.41 -7.59
N VAL A 93 -4.07 1.16 -7.17
CA VAL A 93 -4.19 2.59 -7.50
C VAL A 93 -4.50 3.47 -6.30
N ARG A 94 -4.14 4.74 -6.42
CA ARG A 94 -4.60 5.83 -5.56
C ARG A 94 -5.06 7.01 -6.42
N PHE A 95 -5.84 7.91 -5.82
CA PHE A 95 -6.27 9.14 -6.48
C PHE A 95 -5.49 10.32 -5.94
N GLU A 96 -4.98 11.15 -6.85
CA GLU A 96 -4.35 12.43 -6.55
C GLU A 96 -4.87 13.48 -7.51
N ASP A 97 -5.10 14.70 -7.02
CA ASP A 97 -5.47 15.82 -7.87
C ASP A 97 -4.34 16.11 -8.89
N ASP A 98 -4.73 16.25 -10.15
CA ASP A 98 -3.81 16.50 -11.25
C ASP A 98 -4.45 17.52 -12.21
N PRO A 99 -3.83 18.69 -12.45
CA PRO A 99 -4.40 19.73 -13.30
C PRO A 99 -4.67 19.29 -14.75
N SER A 100 -4.01 18.21 -15.21
CA SER A 100 -4.17 17.67 -16.57
C SER A 100 -5.14 16.47 -16.64
N GLY A 101 -5.78 16.12 -15.51
CA GLY A 101 -6.78 15.08 -15.39
C GLY A 101 -6.23 13.67 -15.14
N TYR A 102 -4.92 13.51 -14.97
CA TYR A 102 -4.26 12.21 -14.72
C TYR A 102 -4.37 11.79 -13.25
N VAL A 103 -5.59 11.69 -12.75
CA VAL A 103 -5.89 11.54 -11.32
C VAL A 103 -5.69 10.12 -10.79
N VAL A 104 -5.65 9.10 -11.66
CA VAL A 104 -5.45 7.69 -11.25
C VAL A 104 -3.95 7.41 -11.25
N LYS A 105 -3.38 7.10 -10.09
CA LYS A 105 -1.94 6.94 -9.91
C LYS A 105 -1.61 5.49 -9.57
N GLY A 106 -0.67 4.91 -10.30
CA GLY A 106 -0.31 3.48 -10.21
C GLY A 106 0.11 2.92 -11.57
N GLY A 107 0.42 1.63 -11.61
CA GLY A 107 0.70 0.90 -12.85
C GLY A 107 1.95 1.35 -13.62
N LEU A 108 2.09 0.86 -14.85
CA LEU A 108 3.27 1.08 -15.69
C LEU A 108 3.19 2.44 -16.40
N GLY A 109 3.98 3.41 -15.94
CA GLY A 109 3.89 4.81 -16.39
C GLY A 109 3.27 5.74 -15.34
N GLY A 110 2.69 5.17 -14.29
CA GLY A 110 2.43 5.84 -13.02
C GLY A 110 1.19 6.72 -12.96
N CYS A 111 0.57 7.09 -14.08
CA CYS A 111 -0.58 7.98 -14.09
C CYS A 111 -1.52 7.80 -15.29
N TYR A 112 -2.83 7.81 -15.03
CA TYR A 112 -3.90 7.59 -16.00
C TYR A 112 -5.10 8.51 -15.69
N ARG A 113 -6.00 8.68 -16.67
CA ARG A 113 -7.30 9.31 -16.46
C ARG A 113 -8.34 8.25 -16.07
N VAL A 114 -9.42 8.67 -15.43
CA VAL A 114 -10.55 7.76 -15.11
C VAL A 114 -11.14 7.13 -16.38
N GLU A 115 -11.17 7.86 -17.50
CA GLU A 115 -11.67 7.35 -18.78
C GLU A 115 -10.81 6.22 -19.37
N ASP A 116 -9.51 6.17 -19.04
CA ASP A 116 -8.54 5.21 -19.58
C ASP A 116 -8.57 3.84 -18.88
N VAL A 117 -9.20 3.75 -17.70
CA VAL A 117 -9.14 2.55 -16.85
C VAL A 117 -10.53 2.08 -16.42
N ASP A 118 -10.63 0.79 -16.14
CA ASP A 118 -11.71 0.22 -15.33
C ASP A 118 -11.21 0.11 -13.89
N LEU A 119 -11.99 0.63 -12.94
CA LEU A 119 -11.68 0.53 -11.51
C LEU A 119 -12.23 -0.77 -10.96
N LEU A 120 -11.48 -1.40 -10.07
CA LEU A 120 -11.85 -2.64 -9.42
C LEU A 120 -11.66 -2.53 -7.91
N PHE A 121 -12.44 -3.28 -7.16
CA PHE A 121 -12.13 -3.58 -5.77
C PHE A 121 -11.81 -5.06 -5.59
N LYS A 122 -11.01 -5.38 -4.58
CA LYS A 122 -10.67 -6.77 -4.23
C LYS A 122 -11.46 -7.24 -3.02
N TRP A 123 -12.22 -8.32 -3.17
CA TRP A 123 -12.98 -8.95 -2.09
C TRP A 123 -12.87 -10.47 -2.18
N ASP A 124 -12.59 -11.13 -1.05
CA ASP A 124 -12.37 -12.58 -0.95
C ASP A 124 -11.36 -13.15 -1.98
N GLY A 125 -10.32 -12.38 -2.30
CA GLY A 125 -9.30 -12.77 -3.27
C GLY A 125 -9.64 -12.47 -4.74
N GLU A 126 -10.90 -12.15 -5.05
CA GLU A 126 -11.38 -11.84 -6.39
C GLU A 126 -11.47 -10.34 -6.67
N PHE A 127 -11.43 -9.97 -7.96
CA PHE A 127 -11.57 -8.60 -8.41
C PHE A 127 -12.96 -8.34 -8.98
N HIS A 128 -13.58 -7.25 -8.55
CA HIS A 128 -14.90 -6.83 -8.98
C HIS A 128 -14.84 -5.42 -9.56
N ARG A 129 -15.44 -5.22 -10.74
CA ARG A 129 -15.46 -3.91 -11.40
C ARG A 129 -16.44 -2.96 -10.72
N ILE A 130 -16.05 -1.70 -10.61
CA ILE A 130 -16.89 -0.61 -10.12
C ILE A 130 -17.59 0.03 -11.33
N HIS A 131 -18.92 0.14 -11.27
CA HIS A 131 -19.76 0.72 -12.33
C HIS A 131 -20.21 2.13 -11.98
#